data_AF-A0A2P5Z4Z9-F1
#
_entry.id   AF-A0A2P5Z4Z9-F1
#
_cell.length_a   1.000
_cell.length_b   1.000
_cell.length_c   1.000
_cell.angle_alpha   90.00
_cell.angle_beta   90.00
_cell.angle_gamma   90.00
#
_symmetry.space_group_name_H-M   'P 1'
#
loop_
_entity.id
_entity.type
_entity.pdbx_description
1 polymer ?
#
loop_
_entity_poly.entity_id
_entity_poly.type
_entity_poly.pdbx_seq_one_letter_code
_entity_poly.pdbx_strand_id
1 'polypeptide(L)'
;MSHLLTKAFTDRLAGVVLHSSYSDLDAYIRKQIEHLVENNGRVIGQMDELNHDGIAEVYFDPEVDFEQIQIGTSLSADIPGHMNLNQDPERPYTGTKIDFRLFLSVERLGMRCYSSVEYEVTDVFLRVPWLDDHDDDGEPPVRTRAEVFAELLGWDADEVDDLQDVDELPLDGNSGEMIYGYLIDFTDYASPAVAARIVREHGTLQFRVGPDFFDGVRYDGWPH
;
A
#
# COMPACT_ATOMS: atom_id res chain seq x y z
N MET A 1 33.44 2.84 17.73
CA MET A 1 33.52 1.77 18.75
C MET A 1 34.79 0.95 18.52
N SER A 2 35.43 0.40 19.57
CA SER A 2 36.69 -0.36 19.44
C SER A 2 36.45 -1.74 18.81
N HIS A 3 37.18 -2.07 17.73
CA HIS A 3 37.10 -3.35 17.01
C HIS A 3 37.32 -4.60 17.91
N LEU A 4 38.03 -4.45 19.03
CA LEU A 4 38.26 -5.52 20.00
C LEU A 4 36.97 -5.88 20.78
N LEU A 5 36.14 -4.89 21.10
CA LEU A 5 34.88 -5.12 21.83
C LEU A 5 33.86 -5.81 20.94
N THR A 6 33.70 -5.38 19.70
CA THR A 6 32.80 -6.02 18.74
C THR A 6 33.13 -7.50 18.57
N LYS A 7 34.40 -7.83 18.33
CA LYS A 7 34.83 -9.22 18.15
C LYS A 7 34.62 -10.09 19.40
N ALA A 8 34.91 -9.55 20.58
CA ALA A 8 34.75 -10.28 21.84
C ALA A 8 33.29 -10.63 22.16
N PHE A 9 32.34 -9.77 21.80
CA PHE A 9 30.91 -10.02 21.99
C PHE A 9 30.35 -10.96 20.91
N THR A 10 30.69 -10.76 19.63
CA THR A 10 30.25 -11.66 18.55
C THR A 10 30.74 -13.10 18.76
N ASP A 11 31.96 -13.29 19.26
CA ASP A 11 32.55 -14.62 19.50
C ASP A 11 31.93 -15.36 20.72
N ARG A 12 31.28 -14.65 21.66
CA ARG A 12 30.76 -15.23 22.91
C ARG A 12 29.25 -15.17 23.09
N LEU A 13 28.57 -14.26 22.40
CA LEU A 13 27.14 -14.03 22.50
C LEU A 13 26.58 -13.93 21.07
N ALA A 14 26.23 -15.08 20.49
CA ALA A 14 25.58 -15.14 19.19
C ALA A 14 24.24 -14.38 19.25
N GLY A 15 24.04 -13.45 18.32
CA GLY A 15 22.82 -12.62 18.24
C GLY A 15 22.88 -11.28 18.98
N VAL A 16 23.97 -10.94 19.68
CA VAL A 16 24.12 -9.62 20.30
C VAL A 16 24.73 -8.63 19.33
N VAL A 17 23.98 -7.57 19.00
CA VAL A 17 24.44 -6.45 18.18
C VAL A 17 24.86 -5.30 19.11
N LEU A 18 26.06 -4.76 18.88
CA LEU A 18 26.56 -3.61 19.64
C LEU A 18 26.29 -2.32 18.88
N HIS A 19 25.66 -1.36 19.55
CA HIS A 19 25.34 -0.04 19.00
C HIS A 19 26.16 1.05 19.69
N SER A 20 26.68 2.02 18.92
CA SER A 20 27.52 3.11 19.47
C SER A 20 26.70 4.16 20.23
N SER A 21 25.42 4.27 19.91
CA SER A 21 24.45 5.19 20.50
C SER A 21 23.06 4.59 20.48
N TYR A 22 22.11 5.22 21.18
CA TYR A 22 20.69 4.85 21.11
C TYR A 22 20.08 5.14 19.73
N SER A 23 20.55 6.19 19.04
CA SER A 23 20.15 6.46 17.65
C SER A 23 20.57 5.33 16.71
N ASP A 24 21.74 4.71 16.93
CA ASP A 24 22.19 3.55 16.14
C ASP A 24 21.39 2.27 16.46
N LEU A 25 20.82 2.17 17.65
CA LEU A 25 19.90 1.09 18.03
C LEU A 25 18.53 1.30 17.37
N ASP A 26 17.98 2.51 17.47
CA ASP A 26 16.70 2.87 16.84
C ASP A 26 16.73 2.66 15.33
N ALA A 27 17.77 3.19 14.65
CA ALA A 27 17.95 3.00 13.21
C ALA A 27 18.09 1.51 12.82
N TYR A 28 18.75 0.70 13.67
CA TYR A 28 18.85 -0.74 13.44
C TYR A 28 17.49 -1.43 13.58
N ILE A 29 16.74 -1.11 14.63
CA ILE A 29 15.40 -1.67 14.88
C ILE A 29 14.46 -1.31 13.73
N ARG A 30 14.44 -0.05 13.31
CA ARG A 30 13.64 0.42 12.16
C ARG A 30 13.94 -0.39 10.91
N LYS A 31 15.21 -0.54 10.56
CA LYS A 31 15.62 -1.33 9.40
C LYS A 31 15.25 -2.81 9.50
N GLN A 32 15.27 -3.41 10.70
CA GLN A 32 14.82 -4.80 10.89
C GLN A 32 13.31 -4.92 10.73
N ILE A 33 12.53 -3.96 11.24
CA ILE A 33 11.07 -3.93 11.08
C ILE A 33 10.69 -3.76 9.61
N GLU A 34 11.29 -2.80 8.90
CA GLU A 34 11.09 -2.60 7.45
C GLU A 34 11.34 -3.90 6.69
N HIS A 35 12.51 -4.50 6.88
CA HIS A 35 12.87 -5.74 6.21
C HIS A 35 11.91 -6.90 6.55
N LEU A 36 11.46 -7.01 7.80
CA LEU A 36 10.51 -8.04 8.21
C LEU A 36 9.16 -7.85 7.53
N VAL A 37 8.64 -6.62 7.48
CA VAL A 37 7.33 -6.30 6.91
C VAL A 37 7.36 -6.50 5.39
N GLU A 38 8.39 -5.99 4.70
CA GLU A 38 8.57 -6.14 3.25
C GLU A 38 8.66 -7.61 2.79
N ASN A 39 9.17 -8.48 3.67
CA ASN A 39 9.37 -9.90 3.37
C ASN A 39 8.34 -10.80 4.08
N ASN A 40 7.31 -10.23 4.69
CA ASN A 40 6.28 -10.99 5.38
C ASN A 40 5.31 -11.60 4.37
N GLY A 41 5.17 -12.93 4.38
CA GLY A 41 4.28 -13.62 3.43
C GLY A 41 2.80 -13.20 3.51
N ARG A 42 2.31 -12.73 4.66
CA ARG A 42 0.94 -12.21 4.77
C ARG A 42 0.81 -10.82 4.14
N VAL A 43 1.82 -9.97 4.31
CA VAL A 43 1.88 -8.64 3.66
C VAL A 43 1.99 -8.82 2.15
N ILE A 44 2.91 -9.65 1.68
CA ILE A 44 3.06 -9.97 0.26
C ILE A 44 1.76 -10.52 -0.32
N GLY A 45 1.07 -11.42 0.39
CA GLY A 45 -0.22 -11.95 -0.06
C GLY A 45 -1.31 -10.88 -0.22
N GLN A 46 -1.36 -9.89 0.68
CA GLN A 46 -2.26 -8.75 0.55
C GLN A 46 -1.81 -7.78 -0.55
N MET A 47 -0.51 -7.59 -0.75
CA MET A 47 0.01 -6.80 -1.85
C MET A 47 -0.34 -7.40 -3.21
N ASP A 48 -0.19 -8.71 -3.39
CA ASP A 48 -0.50 -9.40 -4.66
C ASP A 48 -1.99 -9.21 -5.07
N GLU A 49 -2.89 -9.00 -4.11
CA GLU A 49 -4.31 -8.71 -4.35
C GLU A 49 -4.55 -7.27 -4.83
N LEU A 50 -3.67 -6.34 -4.49
CA LEU A 50 -3.87 -4.90 -4.68
C LEU A 50 -2.96 -4.28 -5.75
N ASN A 51 -1.70 -4.67 -5.81
CA ASN A 51 -0.68 -3.97 -6.57
C ASN A 51 0.44 -4.90 -7.03
N HIS A 52 0.84 -4.77 -8.29
CA HIS A 52 2.02 -5.44 -8.83
C HIS A 52 3.28 -4.57 -8.92
N ASP A 53 3.16 -3.25 -8.71
CA ASP A 53 4.24 -2.26 -8.77
C ASP A 53 5.00 -2.08 -7.43
N GLY A 54 4.59 -2.82 -6.39
CA GLY A 54 5.34 -2.98 -5.16
C GLY A 54 5.15 -1.87 -4.11
N ILE A 55 6.13 -1.77 -3.21
CA ILE A 55 6.08 -0.96 -1.99
C ILE A 55 6.61 0.45 -2.29
N ALA A 56 5.84 1.47 -1.92
CA ALA A 56 6.30 2.86 -1.93
C ALA A 56 7.04 3.20 -0.65
N GLU A 57 6.40 2.97 0.51
CA GLU A 57 6.93 3.38 1.81
C GLU A 57 6.31 2.58 2.96
N VAL A 58 7.07 2.42 4.05
CA VAL A 58 6.62 1.78 5.29
C VAL A 58 6.69 2.79 6.43
N TYR A 59 5.55 3.05 7.07
CA TYR A 59 5.41 3.98 8.19
C TYR A 59 5.09 3.24 9.48
N PHE A 60 5.87 3.49 10.53
CA PHE A 60 5.61 3.03 11.88
C PHE A 60 6.36 3.91 12.89
N ASP A 61 5.78 4.02 14.08
CA ASP A 61 6.46 4.60 15.23
C ASP A 61 6.53 3.56 16.35
N PRO A 62 7.73 3.05 16.70
CA PRO A 62 7.88 2.14 17.80
C PRO A 62 7.42 2.72 19.15
N GLU A 63 7.44 4.05 19.32
CA GLU A 63 7.19 4.74 20.59
C GLU A 63 7.93 4.11 21.81
N VAL A 64 9.08 3.47 21.57
CA VAL A 64 9.85 2.76 22.61
C VAL A 64 10.93 3.66 23.20
N ASP A 65 10.84 3.95 24.50
CA ASP A 65 11.94 4.53 25.27
C ASP A 65 12.81 3.43 25.91
N PHE A 66 13.85 3.01 25.20
CA PHE A 66 14.80 2.01 25.68
C PHE A 66 15.54 2.44 26.96
N GLU A 67 15.69 3.74 27.22
CA GLU A 67 16.42 4.21 28.40
C GLU A 67 15.66 3.94 29.71
N GLN A 68 14.32 3.89 29.63
CA GLN A 68 13.43 3.68 30.78
C GLN A 68 13.28 2.22 31.19
N ILE A 69 13.69 1.26 30.35
CA ILE A 69 13.60 -0.17 30.65
C ILE A 69 14.52 -0.49 31.84
N GLN A 70 14.04 -1.16 32.88
CA GLN A 70 14.92 -1.53 34.00
C GLN A 70 15.91 -2.64 33.58
N ILE A 71 17.16 -2.58 34.07
CA ILE A 71 18.14 -3.65 33.82
C ILE A 71 17.64 -4.97 34.41
N GLY A 72 17.74 -6.05 33.63
CA GLY A 72 17.25 -7.39 33.94
C GLY A 72 15.74 -7.57 33.71
N THR A 73 15.10 -6.64 33.00
CA THR A 73 13.68 -6.72 32.66
C THR A 73 13.48 -6.69 31.16
N SER A 74 12.37 -7.28 30.72
CA SER A 74 11.91 -7.25 29.34
C SER A 74 10.94 -6.11 29.11
N LEU A 75 11.06 -5.48 27.96
CA LEU A 75 10.04 -4.64 27.37
C LEU A 75 9.33 -5.43 26.28
N SER A 76 8.02 -5.26 26.21
CA SER A 76 7.22 -5.69 25.07
C SER A 76 6.32 -4.54 24.63
N ALA A 77 6.18 -4.34 23.32
CA ALA A 77 5.39 -3.27 22.74
C ALA A 77 4.68 -3.74 21.48
N ASP A 78 3.43 -3.30 21.31
CA ASP A 78 2.68 -3.42 20.07
C ASP A 78 2.87 -2.14 19.26
N ILE A 79 3.42 -2.28 18.06
CA ILE A 79 3.78 -1.20 17.15
C ILE A 79 2.79 -1.22 15.99
N PRO A 80 1.85 -0.27 15.92
CA PRO A 80 1.02 -0.10 14.74
C PRO A 80 1.86 0.53 13.62
N GLY A 81 1.60 0.09 12.40
CA GLY A 81 2.20 0.67 11.21
C GLY A 81 1.32 0.51 9.99
N HIS A 82 1.66 1.21 8.93
CA HIS A 82 1.03 1.04 7.63
C HIS A 82 2.08 1.10 6.53
N MET A 83 1.77 0.43 5.44
CA MET A 83 2.56 0.43 4.22
C MET A 83 1.77 1.13 3.13
N ASN A 84 2.40 2.06 2.43
CA ASN A 84 1.90 2.62 1.20
C ASN A 84 2.48 1.84 0.03
N LEU A 85 1.63 1.53 -0.94
CA LEU A 85 1.97 0.86 -2.17
C LEU A 85 2.13 1.89 -3.28
N ASN A 86 2.97 1.59 -4.28
CA ASN A 86 3.02 2.39 -5.49
C ASN A 86 1.65 2.35 -6.18
N GLN A 87 1.31 3.39 -6.94
CA GLN A 87 0.09 3.34 -7.73
C GLN A 87 0.29 2.38 -8.89
N ASP A 88 -0.52 1.32 -8.97
CA ASP A 88 -0.51 0.40 -10.10
C ASP A 88 -1.19 1.07 -11.31
N PRO A 89 -0.48 1.36 -12.40
CA PRO A 89 -1.11 1.95 -13.59
C PRO A 89 -2.02 0.95 -14.33
N GLU A 90 -1.85 -0.37 -14.11
CA GLU A 90 -2.72 -1.41 -14.67
C GLU A 90 -3.95 -1.66 -13.77
N ARG A 91 -3.92 -1.21 -12.50
CA ARG A 91 -5.02 -1.33 -11.53
C ARG A 91 -5.17 -0.07 -10.68
N PRO A 92 -5.65 1.04 -11.25
CA PRO A 92 -5.55 2.34 -10.59
C PRO A 92 -6.45 2.54 -9.35
N TYR A 93 -7.31 1.57 -8.99
CA TYR A 93 -8.43 1.76 -8.04
C TYR A 93 -8.43 0.81 -6.82
N THR A 94 -7.39 0.02 -6.62
CA THR A 94 -7.22 -0.82 -5.43
C THR A 94 -6.49 -0.03 -4.35
N GLY A 95 -7.05 -0.01 -3.12
CA GLY A 95 -6.52 0.75 -1.99
C GLY A 95 -5.00 0.58 -1.84
N THR A 96 -4.30 1.70 -1.70
CA THR A 96 -2.83 1.74 -1.72
C THR A 96 -2.20 1.55 -0.33
N LYS A 97 -2.98 1.12 0.67
CA LYS A 97 -2.53 1.05 2.07
C LYS A 97 -2.79 -0.32 2.71
N ILE A 98 -1.76 -0.88 3.31
CA ILE A 98 -1.84 -2.10 4.12
C ILE A 98 -1.46 -1.74 5.56
N ASP A 99 -2.38 -1.93 6.50
CA ASP A 99 -2.10 -1.76 7.92
C ASP A 99 -1.50 -3.05 8.48
N PHE A 100 -0.57 -2.91 9.42
CA PHE A 100 -0.02 -4.03 10.16
C PHE A 100 0.12 -3.70 11.64
N ARG A 101 0.11 -4.75 12.47
CA ARG A 101 0.57 -4.67 13.86
C ARG A 101 1.76 -5.58 14.03
N LEU A 102 2.77 -5.05 14.72
CA LEU A 102 4.00 -5.74 15.00
C LEU A 102 4.22 -5.78 16.51
N PHE A 103 4.44 -6.97 17.03
CA PHE A 103 4.91 -7.15 18.39
C PHE A 103 6.44 -7.10 18.41
N LEU A 104 6.98 -6.32 19.34
CA LEU A 104 8.41 -6.20 19.62
C LEU A 104 8.67 -6.62 21.06
N SER A 105 9.71 -7.44 21.28
CA SER A 105 10.18 -7.81 22.62
C SER A 105 11.70 -7.70 22.73
N VAL A 106 12.19 -7.13 23.84
CA VAL A 106 13.62 -7.00 24.11
C VAL A 106 13.91 -7.03 25.61
N GLU A 107 15.01 -7.65 26.02
CA GLU A 107 15.49 -7.62 27.40
C GLU A 107 16.66 -6.64 27.54
N ARG A 108 16.64 -5.79 28.59
CA ARG A 108 17.78 -4.94 28.92
C ARG A 108 18.78 -5.70 29.80
N LEU A 109 19.87 -6.15 29.21
CA LEU A 109 20.96 -6.89 29.88
C LEU A 109 21.94 -5.97 30.64
N GLY A 110 21.95 -4.66 30.35
CA GLY A 110 22.82 -3.69 31.01
C GLY A 110 22.54 -2.25 30.60
N MET A 111 23.40 -1.31 31.02
CA MET A 111 23.15 0.13 30.76
C MET A 111 22.93 0.48 29.27
N ARG A 112 23.62 -0.21 28.36
CA ARG A 112 23.46 -0.09 26.90
C ARG A 112 23.62 -1.44 26.21
N CYS A 113 23.17 -2.50 26.89
CA CYS A 113 23.28 -3.87 26.42
C CYS A 113 21.87 -4.44 26.42
N TYR A 114 21.43 -4.90 25.26
CA TYR A 114 20.11 -5.47 25.05
C TYR A 114 20.28 -6.87 24.46
N SER A 115 19.31 -7.74 24.70
CA SER A 115 19.22 -9.02 24.00
C SER A 115 19.01 -8.80 22.50
N SER A 116 19.00 -9.89 21.73
CA SER A 116 18.37 -9.82 20.41
C SER A 116 16.94 -9.34 20.57
N VAL A 117 16.52 -8.45 19.68
CA VAL A 117 15.13 -8.01 19.61
C VAL A 117 14.36 -9.09 18.87
N GLU A 118 13.22 -9.49 19.44
CA GLU A 118 12.27 -10.40 18.82
C GLU A 118 11.16 -9.57 18.17
N TYR A 119 10.79 -9.94 16.95
CA TYR A 119 9.78 -9.26 16.15
C TYR A 119 8.78 -10.30 15.64
N GLU A 120 7.50 -9.97 15.72
CA GLU A 120 6.43 -10.78 15.15
C GLU A 120 5.38 -9.87 14.52
N VAL A 121 5.08 -10.07 13.24
CA VAL A 121 3.90 -9.43 12.63
C VAL A 121 2.68 -10.22 13.07
N THR A 122 1.93 -9.67 14.00
CA THR A 122 0.77 -10.33 14.62
C THR A 122 -0.43 -10.25 13.70
N ASP A 123 -0.67 -9.07 13.14
CA ASP A 123 -1.81 -8.77 12.31
C ASP A 123 -1.40 -8.03 11.02
N VAL A 124 -2.10 -8.34 9.93
CA VAL A 124 -2.00 -7.65 8.65
C VAL A 124 -3.42 -7.50 8.12
N PHE A 125 -3.82 -6.28 7.81
CA PHE A 125 -5.14 -5.99 7.30
C PHE A 125 -5.03 -5.01 6.14
N LEU A 126 -5.79 -5.26 5.08
CA LEU A 126 -6.02 -4.26 4.06
C LEU A 126 -6.72 -3.05 4.66
N ARG A 127 -6.11 -1.86 4.56
CA ARG A 127 -6.81 -0.62 4.87
C ARG A 127 -7.69 -0.31 3.67
N VAL A 128 -8.95 -0.71 3.77
CA VAL A 128 -9.98 -0.30 2.82
C VAL A 128 -10.28 1.17 3.11
N PRO A 129 -10.12 2.10 2.16
CA PRO A 129 -10.22 3.56 2.41
C PRO A 129 -11.52 4.02 3.08
N TRP A 130 -12.54 3.18 3.07
CA TRP A 130 -13.93 3.47 3.41
C TRP A 130 -14.39 2.84 4.76
N LEU A 131 -13.47 2.22 5.50
CA LEU A 131 -13.74 1.51 6.76
C LEU A 131 -13.07 2.14 8.00
N ASP A 132 -12.32 3.25 7.85
CA ASP A 132 -11.71 3.95 8.97
C ASP A 132 -12.65 5.07 9.45
N ASP A 133 -13.33 4.84 10.58
CA ASP A 133 -14.31 5.73 11.23
C ASP A 133 -13.70 7.04 11.80
N HIS A 134 -12.52 7.46 11.33
CA HIS A 134 -11.85 8.68 11.76
C HIS A 134 -11.53 9.58 10.56
N ASP A 135 -12.54 10.37 10.19
CA ASP A 135 -12.45 11.66 9.50
C ASP A 135 -12.05 11.69 8.00
N ASP A 136 -12.22 10.59 7.25
CA ASP A 136 -12.30 10.65 5.78
C ASP A 136 -13.59 9.95 5.32
N ASP A 137 -14.60 10.75 4.97
CA ASP A 137 -15.97 10.37 4.57
C ASP A 137 -16.00 9.70 3.19
N GLY A 138 -15.15 8.72 3.01
CA GLY A 138 -15.15 8.01 1.77
C GLY A 138 -16.23 6.91 1.81
N GLU A 139 -17.24 7.04 0.96
CA GLU A 139 -18.24 5.99 0.79
C GLU A 139 -17.61 4.78 0.09
N PRO A 140 -17.97 3.53 0.46
CA PRO A 140 -17.54 2.36 -0.30
C PRO A 140 -17.86 2.59 -1.77
N PRO A 141 -17.00 2.18 -2.72
CA PRO A 141 -17.22 2.46 -4.12
C PRO A 141 -18.58 1.91 -4.47
N VAL A 142 -19.48 2.79 -4.89
CA VAL A 142 -20.88 2.46 -5.15
C VAL A 142 -21.11 2.18 -6.63
N ARG A 143 -20.18 2.59 -7.49
CA ARG A 143 -20.31 2.53 -8.95
C ARG A 143 -19.50 1.40 -9.56
N THR A 144 -20.00 0.82 -10.64
CA THR A 144 -19.32 -0.13 -11.52
C THR A 144 -18.69 0.60 -12.71
N ARG A 145 -17.74 -0.03 -13.42
CA ARG A 145 -17.19 0.55 -14.67
C ARG A 145 -18.29 0.83 -15.70
N ALA A 146 -19.24 -0.09 -15.83
CA ALA A 146 -20.41 0.10 -16.68
C ALA A 146 -21.21 1.35 -16.30
N GLU A 147 -21.46 1.61 -15.02
CA GLU A 147 -22.18 2.82 -14.58
C GLU A 147 -21.44 4.12 -14.92
N VAL A 148 -20.11 4.15 -14.77
CA VAL A 148 -19.32 5.35 -15.11
C VAL A 148 -19.24 5.59 -16.62
N PHE A 149 -19.14 4.53 -17.44
CA PHE A 149 -19.22 4.68 -18.90
C PHE A 149 -20.63 5.03 -19.39
N ALA A 150 -21.67 4.54 -18.71
CA ALA A 150 -23.05 4.92 -18.96
C ALA A 150 -23.27 6.41 -18.70
N GLU A 151 -22.75 6.94 -17.59
CA GLU A 151 -22.76 8.36 -17.28
C GLU A 151 -22.02 9.20 -18.35
N LEU A 152 -20.84 8.75 -18.79
CA LEU A 152 -20.06 9.42 -19.84
C LEU A 152 -20.82 9.48 -21.17
N LEU A 153 -21.47 8.39 -21.56
CA LEU A 153 -22.19 8.27 -22.84
C LEU A 153 -23.64 8.76 -22.76
N GLY A 154 -24.17 8.98 -21.56
CA GLY A 154 -25.58 9.31 -21.31
C GLY A 154 -26.53 8.14 -21.61
N TRP A 155 -26.09 6.91 -21.38
CA TRP A 155 -26.83 5.67 -21.66
C TRP A 155 -27.20 4.96 -20.36
N ASP A 156 -27.93 3.84 -20.45
CA ASP A 156 -28.17 2.96 -19.30
C ASP A 156 -26.99 1.98 -19.11
N ALA A 157 -26.75 1.53 -17.86
CA ALA A 157 -25.60 0.70 -17.52
C ALA A 157 -25.57 -0.66 -18.25
N ASP A 158 -26.73 -1.23 -18.54
CA ASP A 158 -26.87 -2.47 -19.33
C ASP A 158 -26.54 -2.28 -20.81
N GLU A 159 -26.61 -1.06 -21.34
CA GLU A 159 -26.26 -0.76 -22.73
C GLU A 159 -24.75 -0.64 -22.98
N VAL A 160 -23.96 -0.52 -21.92
CA VAL A 160 -22.50 -0.32 -21.96
C VAL A 160 -21.71 -1.44 -21.28
N ASP A 161 -22.39 -2.51 -20.85
CA ASP A 161 -21.77 -3.69 -20.24
C ASP A 161 -20.67 -4.28 -21.13
N ASP A 162 -20.91 -4.34 -22.44
CA ASP A 162 -19.92 -4.79 -23.45
C ASP A 162 -18.72 -3.84 -23.62
N LEU A 163 -18.73 -2.65 -23.01
CA LEU A 163 -17.67 -1.65 -23.06
C LEU A 163 -16.85 -1.59 -21.78
N GLN A 164 -17.18 -2.36 -20.74
CA GLN A 164 -16.48 -2.29 -19.46
C GLN A 164 -14.99 -2.70 -19.54
N ASP A 165 -14.64 -3.55 -20.51
CA ASP A 165 -13.29 -4.07 -20.74
C ASP A 165 -12.34 -3.09 -21.46
N VAL A 166 -12.78 -1.87 -21.76
CA VAL A 166 -11.96 -0.87 -22.46
C VAL A 166 -10.78 -0.46 -21.61
N ASP A 167 -9.57 -0.56 -22.14
CA ASP A 167 -8.37 -0.05 -21.47
C ASP A 167 -8.37 1.49 -21.38
N GLU A 168 -8.09 2.01 -20.20
CA GLU A 168 -7.79 3.42 -19.99
C GLU A 168 -6.31 3.73 -20.29
N LEU A 169 -6.06 4.73 -21.14
CA LEU A 169 -4.72 5.24 -21.40
C LEU A 169 -4.46 6.44 -20.47
N PRO A 170 -3.56 6.35 -19.48
CA PRO A 170 -3.25 7.49 -18.62
C PRO A 170 -2.64 8.64 -19.43
N LEU A 171 -3.10 9.86 -19.16
CA LEU A 171 -2.52 11.08 -19.71
C LEU A 171 -1.53 11.64 -18.70
N ASP A 172 -0.28 11.19 -18.79
CA ASP A 172 0.81 11.61 -17.93
C ASP A 172 1.63 12.77 -18.54
N GLY A 173 2.33 13.49 -17.66
CA GLY A 173 3.37 14.42 -18.08
C GLY A 173 4.59 13.68 -18.63
N ASN A 174 5.47 14.39 -19.33
CA ASN A 174 6.71 13.84 -19.94
C ASN A 174 7.69 13.15 -18.95
N SER A 175 7.40 13.18 -17.64
CA SER A 175 8.13 12.51 -16.57
C SER A 175 7.42 11.25 -16.01
N GLY A 176 6.16 10.99 -16.36
CA GLY A 176 5.37 9.88 -15.77
C GLY A 176 4.95 10.09 -14.31
N GLU A 177 5.35 11.19 -13.67
CA GLU A 177 5.18 11.42 -12.22
C GLU A 177 3.78 11.92 -11.84
N MET A 178 2.97 12.39 -12.79
CA MET A 178 1.62 12.90 -12.54
C MET A 178 0.67 12.58 -13.69
N ILE A 179 -0.47 11.97 -13.35
CA ILE A 179 -1.61 11.69 -14.25
C ILE A 179 -2.57 12.88 -14.18
N TYR A 180 -2.87 13.48 -15.33
CA TYR A 180 -3.78 14.63 -15.45
C TYR A 180 -5.18 14.23 -15.94
N GLY A 181 -5.39 12.95 -16.20
CA GLY A 181 -6.64 12.39 -16.72
C GLY A 181 -6.40 11.09 -17.48
N TYR A 182 -7.44 10.60 -18.13
CA TYR A 182 -7.39 9.37 -18.91
C TYR A 182 -7.95 9.59 -20.31
N LEU A 183 -7.43 8.84 -21.28
CA LEU A 183 -7.99 8.69 -22.61
C LEU A 183 -8.69 7.32 -22.69
N ILE A 184 -10.00 7.36 -22.87
CA ILE A 184 -10.83 6.17 -23.09
C ILE A 184 -11.07 6.04 -24.59
N ASP A 185 -10.61 4.95 -25.21
CA ASP A 185 -10.75 4.70 -26.65
C ASP A 185 -11.63 3.48 -26.91
N PHE A 186 -12.87 3.73 -27.35
CA PHE A 186 -13.84 2.67 -27.65
C PHE A 186 -13.62 2.01 -29.02
N THR A 187 -12.58 2.39 -29.80
CA THR A 187 -12.41 1.97 -31.20
C THR A 187 -12.36 0.45 -31.39
N ASP A 188 -11.61 -0.25 -30.54
CA ASP A 188 -11.41 -1.70 -30.66
C ASP A 188 -12.35 -2.53 -29.76
N TYR A 189 -13.10 -1.84 -28.89
CA TYR A 189 -13.96 -2.46 -27.88
C TYR A 189 -15.45 -2.38 -28.23
N ALA A 190 -15.88 -1.32 -28.92
CA ALA A 190 -17.28 -1.16 -29.31
C ALA A 190 -17.64 -1.99 -30.53
N SER A 191 -18.76 -2.72 -30.45
CA SER A 191 -19.35 -3.35 -31.63
C SER A 191 -19.68 -2.30 -32.70
N PRO A 192 -19.70 -2.65 -34.01
CA PRO A 192 -19.93 -1.66 -35.08
C PRO A 192 -21.22 -0.84 -34.93
N ALA A 193 -22.27 -1.44 -34.35
CA ALA A 193 -23.52 -0.74 -34.08
C ALA A 193 -23.40 0.26 -32.92
N VAL A 194 -22.70 -0.13 -31.85
CA VAL A 194 -22.42 0.72 -30.68
C VAL A 194 -21.48 1.86 -31.08
N ALA A 195 -20.39 1.58 -31.79
CA ALA A 195 -19.45 2.59 -32.27
C ALA A 195 -20.16 3.64 -33.16
N ALA A 196 -21.03 3.20 -34.07
CA ALA A 196 -21.82 4.12 -34.90
C ALA A 196 -22.78 5.00 -34.08
N ARG A 197 -23.35 4.46 -33.00
CA ARG A 197 -24.20 5.22 -32.05
C ARG A 197 -23.36 6.27 -31.31
N ILE A 198 -22.22 5.87 -30.73
CA ILE A 198 -21.32 6.78 -30.00
C ILE A 198 -20.86 7.92 -30.94
N VAL A 199 -20.38 7.61 -32.15
CA VAL A 199 -19.95 8.65 -33.11
C VAL A 199 -21.09 9.57 -33.51
N ARG A 200 -22.31 9.05 -33.67
CA ARG A 200 -23.47 9.88 -34.02
C ARG A 200 -23.85 10.85 -32.90
N GLU A 201 -23.75 10.43 -31.65
CA GLU A 201 -24.19 11.20 -30.47
C GLU A 201 -23.10 12.13 -29.94
N HIS A 202 -21.84 11.68 -29.95
CA HIS A 202 -20.71 12.34 -29.32
C HIS A 202 -19.62 12.80 -30.30
N GLY A 203 -19.67 12.36 -31.56
CA GLY A 203 -18.76 12.80 -32.62
C GLY A 203 -17.35 12.17 -32.57
N THR A 204 -17.07 11.32 -31.59
CA THR A 204 -15.76 10.67 -31.36
C THR A 204 -15.95 9.33 -30.67
N LEU A 205 -14.98 8.41 -30.82
CA LEU A 205 -14.85 7.20 -29.99
C LEU A 205 -13.81 7.36 -28.87
N GLN A 206 -13.09 8.49 -28.87
CA GLN A 206 -12.00 8.81 -27.97
C GLN A 206 -12.43 9.93 -27.02
N PHE A 207 -12.46 9.64 -25.73
CA PHE A 207 -12.88 10.56 -24.68
C PHE A 207 -11.72 10.86 -23.74
N ARG A 208 -11.50 12.14 -23.46
CA ARG A 208 -10.56 12.58 -22.43
C ARG A 208 -11.36 12.91 -21.17
N VAL A 209 -11.03 12.23 -20.09
CA VAL A 209 -11.72 12.37 -18.80
C VAL A 209 -10.74 12.88 -17.74
N GLY A 210 -11.28 13.49 -16.69
CA GLY A 210 -10.49 14.00 -15.58
C GLY A 210 -9.79 12.90 -14.79
N PRO A 211 -8.81 13.26 -13.93
CA PRO A 211 -8.12 12.29 -13.09
C PRO A 211 -9.03 11.67 -12.01
N ASP A 212 -10.18 12.29 -11.72
CA ASP A 212 -11.21 11.89 -10.77
C ASP A 212 -12.33 11.02 -11.38
N PHE A 213 -12.25 10.72 -12.68
CA PHE A 213 -13.35 10.10 -13.43
C PHE A 213 -13.77 8.72 -12.89
N PHE A 214 -12.81 7.95 -12.38
CA PHE A 214 -13.03 6.61 -11.85
C PHE A 214 -13.03 6.58 -10.31
N ASP A 215 -13.13 7.73 -9.65
CA ASP A 215 -13.24 7.80 -8.19
C ASP A 215 -14.50 7.06 -7.73
N GLY A 216 -14.35 6.14 -6.76
CA GLY A 216 -15.46 5.36 -6.23
C GLY A 216 -16.01 4.27 -7.18
N VAL A 217 -15.21 3.82 -8.15
CA VAL A 217 -15.52 2.67 -9.01
C VAL A 217 -15.02 1.36 -8.39
N ARG A 218 -15.87 0.33 -8.39
CA ARG A 218 -15.53 -1.04 -7.95
C ARG A 218 -14.68 -1.73 -9.00
N TYR A 219 -13.62 -2.43 -8.57
CA TYR A 219 -12.90 -3.39 -9.41
C TYR A 219 -13.69 -4.70 -9.55
N ASP A 220 -13.56 -5.38 -10.69
CA ASP A 220 -14.35 -6.58 -11.05
C ASP A 220 -14.09 -7.80 -10.15
N GLY A 221 -13.01 -7.78 -9.37
CA GLY A 221 -12.69 -8.77 -8.34
C GLY A 221 -13.33 -8.52 -6.96
N TRP A 222 -14.18 -7.51 -6.81
CA TRP A 222 -14.84 -7.19 -5.54
C TRP A 222 -15.73 -8.36 -5.07
N PRO A 223 -15.60 -8.85 -3.82
CA PRO A 223 -16.42 -9.95 -3.33
C PRO A 223 -17.90 -9.56 -3.32
N HIS A 224 -18.74 -10.39 -3.95
CA HIS A 224 -20.20 -10.24 -3.96
C HIS A 224 -20.85 -10.34 -2.58
#